data_AF-A0AAD3N5T0-F1
#
_entry.id   AF-A0AAD3N5T0-F1
#
_cell.length_a   1.000
_cell.length_b   1.000
_cell.length_c   1.000
_cell.angle_alpha   90.00
_cell.angle_beta   90.00
_cell.angle_gamma   90.00
#
_symmetry.space_group_name_H-M   'P 1'
#
loop_
_entity.id
_entity.type
_entity.pdbx_description
1 polymer ?
#
loop_
_entity_poly.entity_id
_entity_poly.type
_entity_poly.pdbx_seq_one_letter_code
_entity_poly.pdbx_strand_id
1 'polypeptide(L)'
;QKEPFKKRWFILDSQNRKLFYFKGQLDAEELGVIFIGTESNGYSVKECVPKHTRGNKWKCGVMVQTPERQFVFMCEQEREQKEWLDVLRQVLSRPMAPQDYTVEANIKYKR
;
A
#
# COMPACT_ATOMS: atom_id res chain seq x y z
N GLN A 1 -9.86 0.06 -13.43
CA GLN A 1 -9.23 -1.17 -12.93
C GLN A 1 -9.61 -2.32 -13.86
N LYS A 2 -8.66 -2.97 -14.53
CA LYS A 2 -8.93 -4.03 -15.52
C LYS A 2 -8.79 -5.44 -14.94
N GLU A 3 -7.98 -5.62 -13.90
CA GLU A 3 -7.75 -6.92 -13.26
C GLU A 3 -8.64 -7.14 -12.02
N PRO A 4 -9.08 -8.39 -11.77
CA PRO A 4 -9.84 -8.73 -10.58
C PRO A 4 -8.99 -8.59 -9.32
N PHE A 5 -9.63 -8.20 -8.22
CA PHE A 5 -8.99 -8.20 -6.90
C PHE A 5 -8.62 -9.63 -6.49
N LYS A 6 -7.47 -9.78 -5.84
CA LYS A 6 -7.03 -11.03 -5.23
C LYS A 6 -6.76 -10.79 -3.75
N LYS A 7 -7.25 -11.68 -2.87
CA LYS A 7 -6.94 -11.64 -1.43
C LYS A 7 -5.44 -11.86 -1.23
N ARG A 8 -4.82 -11.04 -0.39
CA ARG A 8 -3.38 -11.05 -0.10
C ARG A 8 -3.18 -10.80 1.39
N TRP A 9 -2.10 -11.35 1.92
CA TRP A 9 -1.63 -11.02 3.27
C TRP A 9 -0.67 -9.83 3.17
N PHE A 10 -0.87 -8.80 3.99
CA PHE A 10 -0.06 -7.58 3.95
C PHE A 10 0.70 -7.39 5.25
N ILE A 11 1.96 -6.94 5.16
CA ILE A 11 2.79 -6.58 6.31
C ILE A 11 3.38 -5.21 6.04
N LEU A 12 3.20 -4.28 6.98
CA LEU A 12 3.85 -2.97 6.95
C LEU A 12 5.04 -2.97 7.89
N ASP A 13 6.22 -2.84 7.31
CA ASP A 13 7.43 -2.43 8.01
C ASP A 13 7.50 -0.90 7.97
N SER A 14 7.00 -0.27 9.03
CA SER A 14 6.93 1.19 9.16
C SER A 14 8.32 1.84 9.28
N GLN A 15 9.31 1.12 9.80
CA GLN A 15 10.67 1.60 9.98
C GLN A 15 11.39 1.72 8.65
N ASN A 16 11.28 0.70 7.80
CA ASN A 16 11.89 0.68 6.47
C ASN A 16 10.95 1.20 5.36
N ARG A 17 9.74 1.65 5.72
CA ARG A 17 8.72 2.19 4.81
C ARG A 17 8.30 1.19 3.72
N LYS A 18 8.21 -0.09 4.05
CA LYS A 18 7.89 -1.16 3.10
C LYS A 18 6.54 -1.79 3.44
N LEU A 19 5.61 -1.74 2.48
CA LEU A 19 4.37 -2.49 2.51
C LEU A 19 4.54 -3.72 1.62
N PHE A 20 4.72 -4.88 2.25
CA PHE A 20 4.84 -6.17 1.57
C PHE A 20 3.47 -6.80 1.36
N TYR A 21 3.35 -7.63 0.31
CA TYR A 21 2.18 -8.47 0.12
C TYR A 21 2.56 -9.90 -0.30
N PHE A 22 1.84 -10.87 0.26
CA PHE A 22 2.08 -12.31 0.11
C PHE A 22 0.80 -13.00 -0.40
N LYS A 23 0.90 -14.22 -0.92
CA LYS A 23 -0.30 -14.99 -1.33
C LYS A 23 -1.12 -15.41 -0.11
N GLY A 24 -0.47 -15.72 1.02
CA GLY A 24 -1.02 -16.08 2.31
C GLY A 24 -0.07 -15.74 3.47
N GLN A 25 -0.53 -15.97 4.70
CA GLN A 25 0.17 -15.54 5.93
C GLN A 25 1.47 -16.33 6.21
N LEU A 26 1.55 -17.58 5.78
CA LEU A 26 2.67 -18.49 6.06
C LEU A 26 3.66 -18.59 4.89
N ASP A 27 3.49 -17.77 3.85
CA ASP A 27 4.40 -17.77 2.72
C ASP A 27 5.77 -17.22 3.14
N ALA A 28 6.84 -17.87 2.67
CA ALA A 28 8.21 -17.46 2.97
C ALA A 28 8.67 -16.26 2.13
N GLU A 29 8.09 -16.05 0.95
CA GLU A 29 8.50 -15.04 -0.02
C GLU A 29 7.35 -14.08 -0.35
N GLU A 30 7.66 -12.79 -0.42
CA GLU A 30 6.70 -11.78 -0.85
C GLU A 30 6.41 -11.90 -2.35
N LEU A 31 5.16 -11.59 -2.73
CA LEU A 31 4.81 -11.37 -4.13
C LEU A 31 5.18 -9.97 -4.61
N GLY A 32 5.54 -9.07 -3.69
CA GLY A 32 6.05 -7.76 -3.99
C GLY A 32 6.05 -6.83 -2.79
N VAL A 33 6.67 -5.68 -3.01
CA VAL A 33 6.87 -4.64 -2.00
C VAL A 33 6.51 -3.27 -2.59
N ILE A 34 5.91 -2.43 -1.77
CA ILE A 34 5.58 -1.05 -2.09
C ILE A 34 6.34 -0.16 -1.10
N PHE A 35 7.19 0.71 -1.62
CA PHE A 35 7.81 1.75 -0.80
C PHE A 35 6.78 2.86 -0.49
N ILE A 36 6.76 3.35 0.74
CA ILE A 36 5.88 4.42 1.21
C ILE A 36 6.72 5.67 1.53
N GLY A 37 6.88 6.55 0.54
CA GLY A 37 7.60 7.82 0.68
C GLY A 37 6.78 8.88 1.39
N THR A 38 7.05 10.15 1.09
CA THR A 38 6.31 11.31 1.63
C THR A 38 5.41 11.94 0.58
N GLU A 39 4.50 12.80 1.03
CA GLU A 39 3.63 13.58 0.13
C GLU A 39 4.40 14.49 -0.82
N SER A 40 5.47 15.14 -0.34
CA SER A 40 6.35 15.95 -1.21
C SER A 40 7.06 15.13 -2.28
N ASN A 41 7.18 13.81 -2.09
CA ASN A 41 7.76 12.89 -3.07
C ASN A 41 6.69 12.22 -3.96
N GLY A 42 5.44 12.70 -3.96
CA GLY A 42 4.38 12.19 -4.83
C GLY A 42 3.68 10.93 -4.30
N TYR A 43 3.86 10.61 -3.00
CA TYR A 43 3.13 9.53 -2.35
C TYR A 43 1.87 10.07 -1.66
N SER A 44 0.80 9.30 -1.62
CA SER A 44 -0.36 9.66 -0.78
C SER A 44 -1.18 8.43 -0.44
N VAL A 45 -1.97 8.52 0.63
CA VAL A 45 -2.96 7.51 0.99
C VAL A 45 -4.32 8.16 1.25
N LYS A 46 -5.37 7.58 0.68
CA LYS A 46 -6.74 8.05 0.89
C LYS A 46 -7.74 6.90 0.85
N GLU A 47 -8.87 7.14 1.47
CA GLU A 47 -10.05 6.30 1.27
C GLU A 47 -10.51 6.38 -0.20
N CYS A 48 -11.01 5.27 -0.72
CA CYS A 48 -11.68 5.27 -2.00
C CYS A 48 -12.85 4.29 -2.04
N VAL A 49 -13.93 4.69 -2.71
CA VAL A 49 -15.03 3.78 -3.06
C VAL A 49 -14.89 3.42 -4.54
N PRO A 50 -14.69 2.14 -4.91
CA PRO A 50 -14.56 1.76 -6.30
C PRO A 50 -15.87 2.01 -7.06
N LYS A 51 -15.92 3.07 -7.88
CA LYS A 51 -17.16 3.51 -8.55
C LYS A 51 -17.71 2.54 -9.61
N HIS A 52 -16.94 1.55 -10.08
CA HIS A 52 -17.29 0.76 -11.28
C HIS A 52 -16.94 -0.73 -11.20
N THR A 53 -16.75 -1.29 -10.01
CA THR A 53 -16.42 -2.72 -9.91
C THR A 53 -17.73 -3.52 -9.86
N ARG A 54 -18.17 -4.06 -11.00
CA ARG A 54 -19.39 -4.89 -11.11
C ARG A 54 -19.35 -5.98 -10.03
N GLY A 55 -20.37 -6.03 -9.18
CA GLY A 55 -20.52 -7.05 -8.12
C GLY A 55 -19.70 -6.83 -6.86
N ASN A 56 -18.97 -5.71 -6.73
CA ASN A 56 -18.14 -5.48 -5.55
C ASN A 56 -18.99 -4.96 -4.38
N LYS A 57 -19.28 -5.82 -3.40
CA LYS A 57 -19.92 -5.46 -2.13
C LYS A 57 -18.98 -4.68 -1.19
N TRP A 58 -17.70 -4.59 -1.53
CA TRP A 58 -16.64 -4.09 -0.68
C TRP A 58 -16.60 -2.57 -0.77
N LYS A 59 -16.86 -1.88 0.35
CA LYS A 59 -16.92 -0.41 0.44
C LYS A 59 -15.67 0.21 1.07
N CYS A 60 -14.86 -0.60 1.73
CA CYS A 60 -13.75 -0.18 2.58
C CYS A 60 -12.44 -0.12 1.78
N GLY A 61 -12.34 0.77 0.81
CA GLY A 61 -11.17 0.86 -0.07
C GLY A 61 -10.07 1.79 0.46
N VAL A 62 -8.82 1.39 0.25
CA VAL A 62 -7.62 2.19 0.53
C VAL A 62 -6.85 2.36 -0.78
N MET A 63 -6.63 3.60 -1.19
CA MET A 63 -5.83 3.96 -2.35
C MET A 63 -4.46 4.46 -1.89
N VAL A 64 -3.40 3.78 -2.32
CA VAL A 64 -2.02 4.23 -2.14
C VAL A 64 -1.50 4.71 -3.50
N GLN A 65 -1.22 5.99 -3.60
CA GLN A 65 -0.56 6.58 -4.76
C GLN A 65 0.95 6.55 -4.53
N THR A 66 1.69 6.10 -5.55
CA THR A 66 3.14 6.32 -5.68
C THR A 66 3.40 7.11 -6.96
N PRO A 67 4.61 7.65 -7.18
CA PRO A 67 4.94 8.37 -8.41
C PRO A 67 4.70 7.56 -9.70
N GLU A 68 4.90 6.25 -9.64
CA GLU A 68 4.86 5.36 -10.81
C GLU A 68 3.53 4.61 -10.95
N ARG A 69 2.83 4.36 -9.84
CA ARG A 69 1.66 3.49 -9.84
C ARG A 69 0.66 3.86 -8.76
N GLN A 70 -0.61 3.74 -9.10
CA GLN A 70 -1.71 3.75 -8.14
C GLN A 70 -2.06 2.31 -7.73
N PHE A 71 -2.10 2.04 -6.43
CA PHE A 71 -2.57 0.79 -5.85
C PHE A 71 -3.93 1.01 -5.18
N VAL A 72 -4.81 0.03 -5.33
CA VAL A 72 -6.13 0.02 -4.70
C VAL A 72 -6.24 -1.29 -3.92
N PHE A 73 -6.54 -1.16 -2.63
CA PHE A 73 -6.78 -2.27 -1.72
C PHE A 73 -8.23 -2.20 -1.23
N MET A 74 -8.77 -3.36 -0.86
CA MET A 74 -10.09 -3.47 -0.25
C MET A 74 -9.94 -4.20 1.08
N CYS A 75 -10.39 -3.58 2.16
CA CYS A 75 -10.48 -4.20 3.48
C CYS A 75 -11.81 -4.92 3.66
N GLU A 76 -11.86 -5.93 4.54
CA GLU A 76 -13.11 -6.64 4.85
C GLU A 76 -14.01 -5.79 5.73
N GLN A 77 -13.41 -4.98 6.61
CA GLN A 77 -14.11 -4.17 7.61
C GLN A 77 -13.68 -2.70 7.56
N GLU A 78 -14.59 -1.80 7.93
CA GLU A 78 -14.30 -0.35 8.03
C GLU A 78 -13.23 -0.07 9.09
N ARG A 79 -13.23 -0.85 10.19
CA ARG A 79 -12.21 -0.76 11.22
C ARG A 79 -10.81 -1.02 10.66
N GLU A 80 -10.63 -2.11 9.91
CA GLU A 80 -9.35 -2.44 9.28
C GLU A 80 -8.91 -1.34 8.31
N GLN A 81 -9.83 -0.79 7.53
CA GLN A 81 -9.55 0.32 6.61
C GLN A 81 -9.01 1.54 7.35
N LYS A 82 -9.63 1.92 8.47
CA LYS A 82 -9.17 3.04 9.32
C LYS A 82 -7.80 2.75 9.90
N GLU A 83 -7.61 1.56 10.48
CA GLU A 83 -6.31 1.15 11.04
C GLU A 83 -5.19 1.22 9.98
N TRP A 84 -5.43 0.71 8.77
CA TRP A 84 -4.50 0.80 7.65
C TRP A 84 -4.22 2.24 7.20
N LEU A 85 -5.26 3.07 7.06
CA LEU A 85 -5.11 4.47 6.69
C LEU A 85 -4.26 5.22 7.72
N ASP A 86 -4.51 5.00 9.01
CA ASP A 86 -3.84 5.69 10.09
C ASP A 86 -2.36 5.34 10.15
N VAL A 87 -2.01 4.04 10.10
CA VAL A 87 -0.59 3.63 10.13
C VAL A 87 0.15 4.05 8.86
N LEU A 88 -0.48 4.03 7.68
CA LEU A 88 0.14 4.50 6.45
C LEU A 88 0.36 6.02 6.45
N ARG A 89 -0.60 6.80 6.98
CA ARG A 89 -0.45 8.25 7.16
C ARG A 89 0.70 8.59 8.12
N GLN A 90 0.85 7.82 9.20
CA GLN A 90 1.99 7.98 10.11
C GLN A 90 3.32 7.79 9.37
N VAL A 91 3.45 6.77 8.52
CA VAL A 91 4.67 6.56 7.71
C VAL A 91 4.90 7.70 6.71
N LEU A 92 3.86 8.17 6.04
CA LEU A 92 3.93 9.32 5.11
C LEU A 92 4.36 10.62 5.80
N SER A 93 3.90 10.84 7.03
CA SER A 93 4.16 12.06 7.81
C SER A 93 5.59 12.15 8.35
N ARG A 94 6.24 11.00 8.55
CA ARG A 94 7.65 10.95 8.93
C ARG A 94 8.51 11.48 7.77
N PRO A 95 9.49 12.35 7.99
CA PRO A 95 10.47 12.70 6.95
C PRO A 95 11.27 11.49 6.48
N MET A 96 11.69 11.47 5.21
CA MET A 96 12.60 10.43 4.72
C MET A 96 14.02 10.67 5.24
N ALA A 97 14.62 9.64 5.81
CA ALA A 97 16.03 9.64 6.17
C ALA A 97 16.89 9.35 4.93
N PRO A 98 18.19 9.67 4.93
CA PRO A 98 19.08 9.40 3.79
C PRO A 98 19.01 7.94 3.29
N GLN A 99 18.95 6.96 4.20
CA GLN A 99 18.82 5.55 3.83
C GLN A 99 17.50 5.20 3.13
N ASP A 100 16.42 5.96 3.39
CA ASP A 100 15.10 5.71 2.80
C ASP A 100 15.14 5.94 1.29
N TYR A 101 15.93 6.91 0.81
CA TYR A 101 16.10 7.17 -0.63
C TYR A 101 16.83 6.02 -1.33
N THR A 102 17.82 5.42 -0.68
CA THR A 102 18.50 4.22 -1.20
C THR A 102 17.52 3.04 -1.27
N VAL A 103 16.68 2.86 -0.26
CA VAL A 103 15.64 1.83 -0.25
C VAL A 103 14.62 2.06 -1.37
N GLU A 104 14.15 3.30 -1.55
CA GLU A 104 13.22 3.68 -2.62
C GLU A 104 13.81 3.33 -4.00
N ALA A 105 15.05 3.76 -4.27
CA ALA A 105 15.74 3.51 -5.53
C ALA A 105 15.92 2.00 -5.80
N ASN A 106 16.29 1.22 -4.78
CA ASN A 106 16.45 -0.23 -4.90
C ASN A 106 15.15 -0.95 -5.22
N ILE A 107 14.03 -0.53 -4.61
CA ILE A 107 12.71 -1.11 -4.89
C ILE A 107 12.28 -0.77 -6.32
N LYS A 108 12.54 0.46 -6.80
CA LYS A 108 12.26 0.86 -8.19
C LYS A 108 13.07 0.05 -9.19
N TYR A 109 14.36 -0.16 -8.95
CA TYR A 109 15.24 -0.91 -9.85
C TYR A 109 14.86 -2.39 -9.99
N LYS A 110 14.41 -3.02 -8.91
CA LYS A 110 14.04 -4.45 -8.90
C LYS A 110 12.68 -4.74 -9.54
N ARG A 111 11.96 -3.72 -10.00
CA ARG A 111 10.57 -3.80 -10.42
C ARG A 111 10.42 -3.75 -11.93
#